data_AF-H2Y8E7-F1
#
_entry.id   AF-H2Y8E7-F1
#
_cell.length_a   1.000
_cell.length_b   1.000
_cell.length_c   1.000
_cell.angle_alpha   90.00
_cell.angle_beta   90.00
_cell.angle_gamma   90.00
#
_symmetry.space_group_name_H-M   'P 1'
#
loop_
_entity.id
_entity.type
_entity.pdbx_description
1 polymer ?
#
loop_
_entity_poly.entity_id
_entity_poly.type
_entity_poly.pdbx_seq_one_letter_code
_entity_poly.pdbx_strand_id
1 'polypeptide(L)'
;MTESLINTCPTSLLEYETNYTLFQHSGVFNEFLKPLKNCHNVGNDPVFPVTILMSVSQLLMHLGQHEPGVCAVVLFYATWCPFSMKMTPHYNALGRLFPTIPIVAVEVETQLNTFSSNQLRFGTISVPNLLIFQGPRAISRYNQSTTELPHLIQYMQQYIDVKSPDGCYNSSCIDVLTDQDYVGPLPTKLDEDTDWVLLFSCLLVLYFVLDKLRSKVL
;
A
#
# COMPACT_ATOMS: atom_id res chain seq x y z
N MET A 1 -7.55 21.62 -29.62
CA MET A 1 -7.34 20.17 -29.82
C MET A 1 -6.31 19.72 -28.81
N THR A 2 -6.83 19.17 -27.70
CA THR A 2 -6.20 18.29 -26.71
C THR A 2 -5.02 18.82 -25.89
N GLU A 3 -5.37 19.32 -24.70
CA GLU A 3 -4.54 19.37 -23.50
C GLU A 3 -4.08 17.97 -23.10
N SER A 4 -2.78 17.83 -22.80
CA SER A 4 -2.20 16.67 -22.11
C SER A 4 -1.17 17.18 -21.10
N LEU A 5 -1.66 17.70 -19.98
CA LEU A 5 -0.86 18.00 -18.80
C LEU A 5 -1.63 17.48 -17.60
N ILE A 6 -0.90 16.86 -16.65
CA ILE A 6 -1.34 16.05 -15.49
C ILE A 6 -1.29 14.55 -15.79
N ASN A 7 -0.08 13.97 -15.71
CA ASN A 7 0.18 12.56 -15.35
C ASN A 7 1.69 12.30 -15.16
N THR A 8 2.33 13.13 -14.35
CA THR A 8 3.70 12.89 -13.91
C THR A 8 3.78 13.07 -12.40
N CYS A 9 3.58 11.99 -11.66
CA CYS A 9 4.23 11.88 -10.35
C CYS A 9 5.74 11.84 -10.61
N PRO A 10 6.55 12.66 -9.94
CA PRO A 10 7.98 12.68 -10.17
C PRO A 10 8.60 11.40 -9.61
N THR A 11 8.86 10.43 -10.48
CA THR A 11 9.92 9.44 -10.25
C THR A 11 11.21 9.96 -10.86
N SER A 12 12.27 9.85 -10.07
CA SER A 12 13.69 10.12 -10.36
C SER A 12 14.18 11.56 -10.13
N LEU A 13 15.18 11.64 -9.25
CA LEU A 13 16.08 12.78 -8.97
C LEU A 13 15.57 13.88 -8.03
N LEU A 14 15.29 13.50 -6.78
CA LEU A 14 15.71 14.31 -5.64
C LEU A 14 16.56 13.40 -4.73
N GLU A 15 17.88 13.49 -4.89
CA GLU A 15 18.81 13.28 -3.78
C GLU A 15 18.41 14.28 -2.70
N TYR A 16 17.49 13.88 -1.83
CA TYR A 16 17.34 14.55 -0.55
C TYR A 16 18.13 13.73 0.45
N GLU A 17 19.36 14.17 0.69
CA GLU A 17 20.15 13.84 1.88
C GLU A 17 19.40 14.30 3.14
N THR A 18 18.30 13.63 3.49
CA THR A 18 17.88 13.59 4.89
C THR A 18 18.83 12.69 5.60
N ASN A 19 19.84 13.29 6.23
CA ASN A 19 20.78 12.71 7.19
C ASN A 19 20.24 11.45 7.88
N TYR A 20 20.51 10.31 7.25
CA TYR A 20 20.22 8.96 7.71
C TYR A 20 21.04 8.59 8.97
N THR A 21 21.92 9.48 9.42
CA THR A 21 22.83 9.31 10.56
C THR A 21 22.14 9.49 11.91
N LEU A 22 20.99 10.20 11.99
CA LEU A 22 20.27 10.40 13.25
C LEU A 22 19.37 9.22 13.67
N PHE A 23 18.95 8.38 12.72
CA PHE A 23 18.15 7.18 12.99
C PHE A 23 18.97 5.88 13.04
N GLN A 24 20.25 5.95 12.64
CA GLN A 24 21.20 4.83 12.73
C GLN A 24 21.50 4.41 14.18
N HIS A 25 21.30 5.31 15.15
CA HIS A 25 21.57 5.05 16.57
C HIS A 25 20.45 4.29 17.30
N SER A 26 19.23 4.23 16.74
CA SER A 26 18.23 3.28 17.21
C SER A 26 18.45 1.96 16.47
N GLY A 27 19.07 0.98 17.14
CA GLY A 27 19.44 -0.34 16.61
C GLY A 27 18.29 -1.25 16.14
N VAL A 28 17.20 -0.67 15.65
CA VAL A 28 15.99 -1.33 15.13
C VAL A 28 16.19 -1.77 13.67
N PHE A 29 17.06 -1.11 12.89
CA PHE A 29 17.23 -1.40 11.46
C PHE A 29 18.37 -2.36 11.09
N ASN A 30 19.34 -2.64 11.98
CA ASN A 30 20.45 -3.55 11.67
C ASN A 30 20.05 -5.04 11.59
N GLU A 31 18.80 -5.38 11.92
CA GLU A 31 18.23 -6.72 11.71
C GLU A 31 17.67 -6.94 10.28
N PHE A 32 17.47 -5.88 9.47
CA PHE A 32 16.89 -5.98 8.13
C PHE A 32 17.85 -6.59 7.07
N LEU A 33 19.15 -6.72 7.38
CA LEU A 33 20.17 -7.13 6.41
C LEU A 33 20.45 -8.64 6.37
N LYS A 34 19.72 -9.45 7.14
CA LYS A 34 19.77 -10.91 6.99
C LYS A 34 18.45 -11.40 6.41
N PRO A 35 18.47 -12.21 5.31
CA PRO A 35 17.27 -12.87 4.85
C PRO A 35 16.82 -13.84 5.95
N LEU A 36 15.83 -13.44 6.74
CA LEU A 36 15.17 -14.33 7.70
C LEU A 36 14.29 -15.29 6.90
N LYS A 37 14.91 -16.30 6.30
CA LYS A 37 14.26 -17.37 5.53
C LYS A 37 13.50 -18.36 6.42
N ASN A 38 13.03 -17.90 7.59
CA ASN A 38 12.41 -18.69 8.66
C ASN A 38 10.91 -18.39 8.80
N CYS A 39 10.30 -17.69 7.84
CA CYS A 39 8.85 -17.53 7.78
C CYS A 39 8.19 -18.89 7.57
N HIS A 40 7.42 -19.35 8.55
CA HIS A 40 6.62 -20.57 8.41
C HIS A 40 5.16 -20.23 8.10
N ASN A 41 4.51 -21.10 7.33
CA ASN A 41 3.10 -20.99 7.00
C ASN A 41 2.24 -21.15 8.26
N VAL A 42 1.12 -20.42 8.33
CA VAL A 42 0.16 -20.54 9.45
C VAL A 42 -0.72 -21.76 9.20
N GLY A 43 -0.15 -22.96 9.33
CA GLY A 43 -0.88 -24.23 9.19
C GLY A 43 -1.47 -24.51 7.80
N ASN A 44 -2.26 -25.60 7.72
CA ASN A 44 -2.94 -26.07 6.50
C ASN A 44 -4.43 -25.64 6.44
N ASP A 45 -4.95 -25.06 7.51
CA ASP A 45 -6.33 -24.56 7.54
C ASP A 45 -6.37 -23.17 6.88
N PRO A 46 -7.33 -22.87 5.99
CA PRO A 46 -7.42 -21.57 5.34
C PRO A 46 -7.64 -20.51 6.42
N VAL A 47 -6.61 -19.70 6.67
CA VAL A 47 -6.63 -18.64 7.68
C VAL A 47 -7.39 -17.46 7.08
N PHE A 48 -8.72 -17.53 7.10
CA PHE A 48 -9.63 -16.38 6.90
C PHE A 48 -9.69 -15.82 5.45
N PRO A 49 -10.69 -14.99 5.07
CA PRO A 49 -10.95 -14.71 3.66
C PRO A 49 -9.93 -13.74 3.06
N VAL A 50 -9.35 -14.16 1.93
CA VAL A 50 -8.74 -13.48 0.76
C VAL A 50 -7.98 -12.16 0.97
N THR A 51 -8.46 -11.18 1.74
CA THR A 51 -7.64 -10.05 2.19
C THR A 51 -8.32 -9.36 3.37
N ILE A 52 -7.60 -9.18 4.49
CA ILE A 52 -8.20 -8.57 5.68
C ILE A 52 -7.99 -7.06 5.63
N LEU A 53 -9.07 -6.30 5.67
CA LEU A 53 -9.02 -4.85 5.80
C LEU A 53 -8.87 -4.46 7.27
N MET A 54 -7.78 -3.79 7.62
CA MET A 54 -7.49 -3.39 9.00
C MET A 54 -7.11 -1.92 9.09
N SER A 55 -7.45 -1.30 10.21
CA SER A 55 -6.83 -0.05 10.65
C SER A 55 -5.40 -0.30 11.16
N VAL A 56 -4.60 0.76 11.25
CA VAL A 56 -3.21 0.66 11.71
C VAL A 56 -3.09 0.09 13.13
N SER A 57 -4.01 0.43 14.03
CA SER A 57 -4.03 -0.08 15.41
C SER A 57 -4.37 -1.57 15.45
N GLN A 58 -5.30 -2.02 14.61
CA GLN A 58 -5.64 -3.44 14.46
C GLN A 58 -4.47 -4.22 13.88
N LEU A 59 -3.76 -3.66 12.89
CA LEU A 59 -2.55 -4.27 12.34
C LEU A 59 -1.49 -4.47 13.44
N LEU A 60 -1.21 -3.44 14.23
CA LEU A 60 -0.23 -3.53 15.32
C LEU A 60 -0.60 -4.59 16.37
N MET A 61 -1.87 -4.65 16.76
CA MET A 61 -2.36 -5.68 17.66
C MET A 61 -2.23 -7.07 17.03
N HIS A 62 -2.60 -7.22 15.75
CA HIS A 62 -2.51 -8.48 15.02
C HIS A 62 -1.07 -8.97 14.92
N LEU A 63 -0.15 -8.12 14.48
CA LEU A 63 1.28 -8.43 14.36
C LEU A 63 1.95 -8.72 15.72
N GLY A 64 1.45 -8.11 16.80
CA GLY A 64 1.96 -8.33 18.16
C GLY A 64 1.46 -9.61 18.83
N GLN A 65 0.35 -10.20 18.36
CA GLN A 65 -0.22 -11.44 18.90
C GLN A 65 0.36 -12.70 18.26
N HIS A 66 0.93 -12.59 17.06
CA HIS A 66 1.47 -13.75 16.33
C HIS A 66 2.87 -14.14 16.81
N GLU A 67 3.16 -15.43 16.71
CA GLU A 67 4.48 -15.98 17.01
C GLU A 67 5.55 -15.40 16.07
N PRO A 68 6.81 -15.27 16.52
CA PRO A 68 7.91 -14.66 15.75
C PRO A 68 8.29 -15.41 14.46
N GLY A 69 7.67 -16.56 14.17
CA GLY A 69 7.84 -17.32 12.93
C GLY A 69 6.78 -17.05 11.87
N VAL A 70 5.67 -16.37 12.22
CA VAL A 70 4.57 -16.08 11.29
C VAL A 70 4.85 -14.81 10.52
N CYS A 71 4.74 -14.90 9.20
CA CYS A 71 4.94 -13.75 8.32
C CYS A 71 3.62 -13.30 7.69
N ALA A 72 3.44 -11.99 7.60
CA ALA A 72 2.26 -11.35 7.02
C ALA A 72 2.68 -10.44 5.88
N VAL A 73 1.92 -10.45 4.79
CA VAL A 73 2.12 -9.55 3.66
C VAL A 73 1.12 -8.42 3.80
N VAL A 74 1.60 -7.19 3.95
CA VAL A 74 0.79 -6.02 4.28
C VAL A 74 0.88 -4.98 3.16
N LEU A 75 -0.25 -4.62 2.56
CA LEU A 75 -0.37 -3.54 1.58
C LEU A 75 -0.94 -2.29 2.25
N PHE A 76 -0.19 -1.19 2.17
CA PHE A 76 -0.66 0.15 2.49
C PHE A 76 -1.17 0.83 1.22
N TYR A 77 -2.43 1.23 1.21
CA TYR A 77 -3.13 1.69 0.01
C TYR A 77 -4.00 2.92 0.30
N ALA A 78 -4.42 3.62 -0.75
CA ALA A 78 -5.40 4.71 -0.66
C ALA A 78 -6.37 4.63 -1.84
N THR A 79 -7.63 4.99 -1.62
CA THR A 79 -8.71 4.82 -2.59
C THR A 79 -8.75 5.91 -3.67
N TRP A 80 -8.27 7.13 -3.39
CA TRP A 80 -8.10 8.21 -4.37
C TRP A 80 -6.87 8.07 -5.26
N CYS A 81 -5.98 7.10 -5.00
CA CYS A 81 -4.72 6.98 -5.72
C CYS A 81 -4.84 5.97 -6.88
N PRO A 82 -4.75 6.38 -8.16
CA PRO A 82 -4.93 5.46 -9.30
C PRO A 82 -3.92 4.29 -9.32
N PHE A 83 -2.69 4.54 -8.88
CA PHE A 83 -1.65 3.50 -8.81
C PHE A 83 -2.01 2.41 -7.78
N SER A 84 -2.61 2.83 -6.67
CA SER A 84 -3.09 1.93 -5.62
C SER A 84 -4.24 1.07 -6.15
N MET A 85 -5.23 1.69 -6.79
CA MET A 85 -6.38 0.99 -7.37
C MET A 85 -6.00 -0.01 -8.45
N LYS A 86 -4.98 0.31 -9.26
CA LYS A 86 -4.43 -0.58 -10.27
C LYS A 86 -3.77 -1.83 -9.67
N MET A 87 -3.19 -1.73 -8.48
CA MET A 87 -2.56 -2.85 -7.78
C MET A 87 -3.58 -3.75 -7.07
N THR A 88 -4.73 -3.20 -6.67
CA THR A 88 -5.77 -3.91 -5.92
C THR A 88 -6.19 -5.26 -6.51
N PRO A 89 -6.59 -5.40 -7.79
CA PRO A 89 -7.08 -6.69 -8.30
C PRO A 89 -5.99 -7.78 -8.25
N HIS A 90 -4.72 -7.40 -8.44
CA HIS A 90 -3.60 -8.32 -8.29
C HIS A 90 -3.38 -8.73 -6.83
N TYR A 91 -3.62 -7.81 -5.89
CA TYR A 91 -3.50 -8.09 -4.47
C TYR A 91 -4.66 -8.94 -3.92
N ASN A 92 -5.88 -8.71 -4.39
CA ASN A 92 -7.04 -9.57 -4.11
C ASN A 92 -6.78 -11.00 -4.59
N ALA A 93 -6.26 -11.15 -5.82
CA ALA A 93 -5.87 -12.45 -6.34
C ALA A 93 -4.77 -13.11 -5.47
N LEU A 94 -3.80 -12.32 -4.98
CA LEU A 94 -2.71 -12.84 -4.14
C LEU A 94 -3.25 -13.56 -2.90
N GLY A 95 -4.16 -12.96 -2.14
CA GLY A 95 -4.65 -13.65 -0.94
C GLY A 95 -5.67 -14.76 -1.21
N ARG A 96 -6.23 -14.84 -2.42
CA ARG A 96 -6.94 -16.04 -2.89
C ARG A 96 -5.98 -17.19 -3.19
N LEU A 97 -4.81 -16.89 -3.76
CA LEU A 97 -3.81 -17.89 -4.15
C LEU A 97 -2.99 -18.40 -2.96
N PHE A 98 -2.89 -17.63 -1.87
CA PHE A 98 -2.09 -17.98 -0.69
C PHE A 98 -2.91 -17.92 0.61
N PRO A 99 -3.87 -18.83 0.82
CA PRO A 99 -4.73 -18.83 2.00
C PRO A 99 -4.00 -19.20 3.32
N THR A 100 -2.77 -19.70 3.23
CA THR A 100 -1.94 -20.08 4.39
C THR A 100 -1.08 -18.92 4.92
N ILE A 101 -1.06 -17.79 4.21
CA ILE A 101 -0.28 -16.60 4.55
C ILE A 101 -1.26 -15.46 4.84
N PRO A 102 -1.13 -14.75 5.98
CA PRO A 102 -1.89 -13.55 6.24
C PRO A 102 -1.62 -12.47 5.20
N ILE A 103 -2.61 -12.18 4.34
CA ILE A 103 -2.59 -11.07 3.39
C ILE A 103 -3.52 -9.96 3.92
N VAL A 104 -2.94 -8.79 4.24
CA VAL A 104 -3.62 -7.71 4.98
C VAL A 104 -3.50 -6.42 4.21
N ALA A 105 -4.62 -5.71 4.05
CA ALA A 105 -4.64 -4.38 3.46
C ALA A 105 -4.96 -3.34 4.53
N VAL A 106 -4.23 -2.23 4.49
CA VAL A 106 -4.43 -1.09 5.38
C VAL A 106 -4.63 0.15 4.55
N GLU A 107 -5.79 0.75 4.70
CA GLU A 107 -6.08 2.05 4.13
C GLU A 107 -5.37 3.14 4.94
N VAL A 108 -4.61 3.98 4.24
CA VAL A 108 -3.76 4.98 4.89
C VAL A 108 -4.55 6.24 5.26
N GLU A 109 -5.72 6.46 4.66
CA GLU A 109 -6.45 7.73 4.69
C GLU A 109 -7.46 7.90 5.82
N THR A 110 -8.00 6.81 6.35
CA THR A 110 -9.06 6.86 7.38
C THR A 110 -8.60 7.41 8.74
N GLN A 111 -7.36 7.91 8.88
CA GLN A 111 -6.79 8.38 10.14
C GLN A 111 -6.14 9.75 10.07
N LEU A 112 -6.82 10.75 9.48
CA LEU A 112 -6.35 12.15 9.35
C LEU A 112 -5.70 12.75 10.61
N ASN A 113 -6.07 12.28 11.82
CA ASN A 113 -5.53 12.74 13.11
C ASN A 113 -4.29 11.96 13.61
N THR A 114 -3.99 10.79 13.03
CA THR A 114 -2.87 9.89 13.39
C THR A 114 -1.89 9.68 12.23
N PHE A 115 -2.12 10.34 11.09
CA PHE A 115 -1.35 10.26 9.84
C PHE A 115 0.17 10.38 10.07
N SER A 116 0.59 11.42 10.80
CA SER A 116 2.01 11.79 10.94
C SER A 116 2.86 10.77 11.71
N SER A 117 2.33 10.10 12.74
CA SER A 117 3.13 9.24 13.62
C SER A 117 3.26 7.80 13.12
N ASN A 118 2.22 7.28 12.45
CA ASN A 118 2.17 5.90 11.97
C ASN A 118 2.90 5.73 10.63
N GLN A 119 2.80 6.70 9.71
CA GLN A 119 3.57 6.69 8.45
C GLN A 119 5.08 6.80 8.69
N LEU A 120 5.50 7.56 9.72
CA LEU A 120 6.90 7.59 10.15
C LEU A 120 7.36 6.26 10.73
N ARG A 121 6.51 5.56 11.49
CA ARG A 121 6.85 4.28 12.14
C ARG A 121 7.05 3.12 11.16
N PHE A 122 6.25 3.07 10.10
CA PHE A 122 6.39 2.03 9.06
C PHE A 122 7.18 2.51 7.83
N GLY A 123 7.60 3.78 7.82
CA GLY A 123 8.26 4.40 6.67
C GLY A 123 7.39 4.45 5.41
N THR A 124 6.07 4.52 5.57
CA THR A 124 5.11 4.53 4.45
C THR A 124 4.89 5.97 4.01
N ILE A 125 5.84 6.49 3.24
CA ILE A 125 5.81 7.88 2.72
C ILE A 125 4.96 7.97 1.43
N SER A 126 4.74 6.83 0.75
CA SER A 126 3.99 6.73 -0.49
C SER A 126 3.04 5.52 -0.48
N VAL A 127 2.00 5.59 -1.32
CA VAL A 127 1.08 4.49 -1.64
C VAL A 127 1.09 4.26 -3.17
N PRO A 128 0.87 3.02 -3.64
CA PRO A 128 0.80 1.79 -2.85
C PRO A 128 2.17 1.40 -2.29
N ASN A 129 2.18 0.74 -1.12
CA ASN A 129 3.41 0.27 -0.51
C ASN A 129 3.20 -1.10 0.13
N LEU A 130 3.92 -2.09 -0.37
CA LEU A 130 3.81 -3.48 0.02
C LEU A 130 5.01 -3.87 0.88
N LEU A 131 4.75 -4.39 2.07
CA LEU A 131 5.76 -4.83 3.01
C LEU A 131 5.49 -6.25 3.48
N ILE A 132 6.55 -6.97 3.82
CA ILE A 132 6.44 -8.26 4.53
C ILE A 132 6.85 -8.01 5.98
N PHE A 133 6.03 -8.48 6.91
CA PHE A 133 6.24 -8.44 8.34
C PHE A 133 6.53 -9.85 8.87
N GLN A 134 7.36 -9.94 9.89
CA GLN A 134 7.56 -11.12 10.72
C GLN A 134 7.26 -10.72 12.17
N GLY A 135 6.11 -11.15 12.68
CA GLY A 135 5.54 -10.56 13.90
C GLY A 135 5.46 -9.02 13.78
N PRO A 136 5.92 -8.24 14.79
CA PRO A 136 5.84 -6.78 14.77
C PRO A 136 6.91 -6.09 13.90
N ARG A 137 7.84 -6.84 13.29
CA ARG A 137 8.98 -6.27 12.55
C ARG A 137 8.72 -6.35 11.06
N ALA A 138 8.82 -5.23 10.35
CA ALA A 138 8.94 -5.26 8.89
C ALA A 138 10.30 -5.90 8.53
N ILE A 139 10.34 -6.72 7.49
CA ILE A 139 11.58 -7.40 7.03
C ILE A 139 11.95 -7.03 5.60
N SER A 140 10.96 -6.64 4.79
CA SER A 140 11.17 -6.34 3.39
C SER A 140 10.13 -5.34 2.88
N ARG A 141 10.52 -4.60 1.84
CA ARG A 141 9.67 -3.67 1.10
C ARG A 141 9.73 -3.99 -0.38
N TYR A 142 8.58 -3.93 -1.03
CA TYR A 142 8.50 -4.04 -2.48
C TYR A 142 9.05 -2.76 -3.15
N ASN A 143 10.00 -2.93 -4.06
CA ASN A 143 10.72 -1.82 -4.72
C ASN A 143 10.70 -1.93 -6.25
N GLN A 144 9.70 -2.60 -6.82
CA GLN A 144 9.57 -2.71 -8.28
C GLN A 144 8.46 -1.76 -8.77
N SER A 145 8.59 -1.30 -10.00
CA SER A 145 7.63 -0.38 -10.63
C SER A 145 6.40 -1.08 -11.20
N THR A 146 6.50 -2.37 -11.53
CA THR A 146 5.42 -3.20 -12.05
C THR A 146 4.59 -3.74 -10.89
N THR A 147 3.26 -3.59 -10.93
CA THR A 147 2.36 -4.05 -9.85
C THR A 147 1.55 -5.28 -10.25
N GLU A 148 2.02 -6.00 -11.27
CA GLU A 148 1.35 -7.18 -11.82
C GLU A 148 1.52 -8.40 -10.92
N LEU A 149 0.51 -9.27 -10.91
CA LEU A 149 0.46 -10.46 -10.08
C LEU A 149 1.76 -11.31 -10.07
N PRO A 150 2.42 -11.62 -11.20
CA PRO A 150 3.60 -12.48 -11.19
C PRO A 150 4.77 -11.90 -10.39
N HIS A 151 4.95 -10.58 -10.43
CA HIS A 151 6.01 -9.89 -9.71
C HIS A 151 5.74 -9.89 -8.20
N LEU A 152 4.48 -9.77 -7.79
CA LEU A 152 4.07 -9.86 -6.38
C LEU A 152 4.32 -11.26 -5.83
N ILE A 153 4.01 -12.29 -6.61
CA ILE A 153 4.27 -13.69 -6.26
C ILE A 153 5.78 -13.92 -6.08
N GLN A 154 6.58 -13.48 -7.06
CA GLN A 154 8.04 -13.62 -7.00
C GLN A 154 8.63 -12.91 -5.78
N TYR A 155 8.16 -11.70 -5.49
CA TYR A 155 8.57 -10.97 -4.29
C TYR A 155 8.25 -11.75 -3.01
N MET A 156 7.05 -12.30 -2.90
CA MET A 156 6.65 -13.07 -1.72
C MET A 156 7.49 -14.35 -1.56
N GLN A 157 7.72 -15.09 -2.64
CA GLN A 157 8.53 -16.31 -2.66
C GLN A 157 10.01 -16.09 -2.32
N GLN A 158 10.51 -14.86 -2.49
CA GLN A 158 11.88 -14.51 -2.11
C GLN A 158 12.08 -14.51 -0.58
N TYR A 159 11.04 -14.22 0.19
CA TYR A 159 11.11 -14.06 1.65
C TYR A 159 10.33 -15.13 2.41
N ILE A 160 9.30 -15.71 1.80
CA ILE A 160 8.43 -16.73 2.40
C ILE A 160 8.61 -18.05 1.64
N ASP A 161 8.80 -19.15 2.38
CA ASP A 161 8.92 -20.49 1.80
C ASP A 161 7.54 -21.04 1.44
N VAL A 162 7.04 -20.66 0.26
CA VAL A 162 5.73 -21.06 -0.25
C VAL A 162 5.83 -21.56 -1.69
N LYS A 163 5.05 -22.61 -2.00
CA LYS A 163 4.97 -23.17 -3.34
C LYS A 163 4.29 -22.19 -4.30
N SER A 164 4.67 -22.24 -5.57
CA SER A 164 3.96 -21.49 -6.61
C SER A 164 2.50 -21.93 -6.66
N PRO A 165 1.56 -21.01 -6.86
CA PRO A 165 0.14 -21.32 -6.91
C PRO A 165 -0.20 -22.02 -8.22
N ASP A 166 -1.26 -22.81 -8.20
CA ASP A 166 -1.74 -23.51 -9.39
C ASP A 166 -2.10 -22.52 -10.51
N GLY A 167 -1.60 -22.75 -11.72
CA GLY A 167 -1.79 -21.86 -12.87
C GLY A 167 -0.69 -20.81 -13.07
N CYS A 168 0.26 -20.67 -12.13
CA CYS A 168 1.45 -19.86 -12.30
C CYS A 168 2.70 -20.74 -12.52
N TYR A 169 3.34 -20.61 -13.68
CA TYR A 169 4.60 -21.32 -14.01
C TYR A 169 5.64 -20.36 -14.59
N ASN A 170 6.91 -20.52 -14.22
CA ASN A 170 8.04 -19.76 -14.76
C ASN A 170 7.78 -18.25 -14.91
N SER A 171 7.33 -17.59 -13.84
CA SER A 171 6.97 -16.14 -13.80
C SER A 171 5.81 -15.70 -14.70
N SER A 172 5.06 -16.63 -15.28
CA SER A 172 3.83 -16.37 -16.02
C SER A 172 2.64 -16.92 -15.26
N CYS A 173 1.59 -16.11 -15.13
CA CYS A 173 0.31 -16.51 -14.54
C CYS A 173 -0.76 -16.25 -15.61
N ILE A 174 -1.20 -17.32 -16.28
CA ILE A 174 -2.19 -17.23 -17.37
C ILE A 174 -3.57 -17.47 -16.78
N ASP A 175 -4.52 -16.57 -17.07
CA ASP A 175 -5.94 -16.67 -16.66
C ASP A 175 -6.15 -16.85 -15.14
N VAL A 176 -5.21 -16.34 -14.33
CA VAL A 176 -5.30 -16.45 -12.87
C VAL A 176 -6.19 -15.35 -12.27
N LEU A 177 -6.31 -14.19 -12.92
CA LEU A 177 -7.23 -13.14 -12.47
C LEU A 177 -8.67 -13.50 -12.83
N THR A 178 -9.54 -13.41 -11.83
CA THR A 178 -10.97 -13.67 -11.96
C THR A 178 -11.76 -12.37 -11.81
N ASP A 179 -12.98 -12.32 -12.33
CA ASP A 179 -13.88 -11.16 -12.15
C ASP A 179 -14.13 -10.85 -10.66
N GLN A 180 -14.06 -11.86 -9.80
CA GLN A 180 -14.18 -11.69 -8.35
C GLN A 180 -13.02 -10.88 -7.75
N ASP A 181 -11.82 -10.96 -8.32
CA ASP A 181 -10.67 -10.18 -7.85
C ASP A 181 -10.83 -8.69 -8.18
N TYR A 182 -11.59 -8.35 -9.23
CA TYR A 182 -11.95 -6.98 -9.59
C TYR A 182 -13.08 -6.41 -8.73
N VAL A 183 -13.93 -7.27 -8.17
CA VAL A 183 -14.99 -6.90 -7.22
C VAL A 183 -14.50 -6.95 -5.78
N GLY A 184 -13.33 -7.58 -5.55
CA GLY A 184 -12.87 -8.22 -4.31
C GLY A 184 -12.93 -7.41 -3.01
N PRO A 185 -12.43 -7.97 -1.90
CA PRO A 185 -12.56 -7.34 -0.59
C PRO A 185 -11.94 -5.94 -0.54
N LEU A 186 -10.89 -5.67 -1.32
CA LEU A 186 -10.38 -4.32 -1.51
C LEU A 186 -11.09 -3.61 -2.67
N PRO A 187 -11.44 -2.33 -2.51
CA PRO A 187 -12.02 -1.53 -3.58
C PRO A 187 -11.04 -1.39 -4.75
N THR A 188 -11.54 -1.55 -5.97
CA THR A 188 -10.80 -1.37 -7.23
C THR A 188 -11.17 -0.08 -7.98
N LYS A 189 -12.21 0.61 -7.52
CA LYS A 189 -12.69 1.88 -8.09
C LYS A 189 -12.09 3.06 -7.35
N LEU A 190 -11.62 4.04 -8.12
CA LEU A 190 -11.11 5.29 -7.58
C LEU A 190 -12.22 5.97 -6.77
N ASP A 191 -11.88 6.36 -5.56
CA ASP A 191 -12.77 7.20 -4.76
C ASP A 191 -12.64 8.64 -5.24
N GLU A 192 -13.72 9.16 -5.79
CA GLU A 192 -13.79 10.52 -6.32
C GLU A 192 -14.40 11.43 -5.26
N ASP A 193 -13.60 11.77 -4.25
CA ASP A 193 -14.00 12.73 -3.23
C ASP A 193 -13.92 14.17 -3.76
N THR A 194 -14.97 14.94 -3.49
CA THR A 194 -15.00 16.37 -3.84
C THR A 194 -14.35 17.18 -2.73
N ASP A 195 -13.29 17.94 -3.07
CA ASP A 195 -12.67 18.88 -2.14
C ASP A 195 -13.56 20.12 -1.93
N TRP A 196 -14.43 20.03 -0.94
CA TRP A 196 -15.31 21.14 -0.55
C TRP A 196 -14.53 22.37 -0.07
N VAL A 197 -13.36 22.19 0.55
CA VAL A 197 -12.53 23.30 1.04
C VAL A 197 -12.01 24.11 -0.14
N LEU A 198 -11.58 23.43 -1.20
CA LEU A 198 -11.19 24.08 -2.45
C LEU A 198 -12.35 24.85 -3.07
N LEU A 199 -13.55 24.26 -3.13
CA LEU A 199 -14.74 24.94 -3.64
C LEU A 199 -15.06 26.21 -2.84
N PHE A 200 -15.06 26.13 -1.50
CA PHE A 200 -15.31 27.30 -0.66
C PHE A 200 -14.22 28.37 -0.82
N SER A 201 -12.95 27.97 -0.94
CA SER A 201 -11.84 28.89 -1.19
C SER A 201 -12.01 29.62 -2.54
N CYS A 202 -12.32 28.89 -3.60
CA CYS A 202 -12.59 29.46 -4.91
C CYS A 202 -13.76 30.45 -4.89
N LEU A 203 -14.87 30.11 -4.22
CA LEU A 203 -16.02 31.00 -4.09
C LEU A 203 -15.67 32.29 -3.35
N LEU A 204 -14.87 32.20 -2.28
CA LEU A 204 -14.40 33.37 -1.53
C LEU A 204 -13.49 34.27 -2.36
N VAL A 205 -12.55 33.69 -3.13
CA VAL A 205 -11.69 34.44 -4.05
C VAL A 205 -12.52 35.12 -5.13
N LEU A 206 -13.48 34.42 -5.74
CA LEU A 206 -14.38 34.99 -6.74
C LEU A 206 -15.20 36.15 -6.18
N TYR A 207 -15.72 36.02 -4.95
CA TYR A 207 -16.44 37.09 -4.28
C TYR A 207 -15.59 38.37 -4.15
N PHE A 208 -14.36 38.28 -3.66
CA PHE A 208 -13.48 39.45 -3.52
C PHE A 208 -13.06 40.05 -4.87
N VAL A 209 -12.85 39.23 -5.89
CA VAL A 209 -12.56 39.70 -7.25
C VAL A 209 -13.75 40.48 -7.83
N LEU A 210 -14.96 39.95 -7.67
CA LEU A 210 -16.19 40.61 -8.14
C LEU A 210 -16.46 41.92 -7.40
N ASP A 211 -16.23 41.96 -6.09
CA ASP A 211 -16.36 43.18 -5.29
C ASP A 211 -15.38 44.27 -5.76
N LYS A 212 -14.12 43.91 -6.01
CA LYS A 212 -13.10 44.85 -6.53
C LYS A 212 -13.35 45.30 -7.96
N LEU A 213 -13.90 44.44 -8.81
CA LEU A 213 -14.31 44.82 -10.15
C LEU A 213 -15.49 45.79 -10.09
N ARG A 214 -16.47 45.53 -9.22
CA ARG A 214 -17.60 46.43 -9.01
C ARG A 214 -17.17 47.81 -8.51
N SER A 215 -16.22 47.86 -7.57
CA SER A 215 -15.69 49.14 -7.03
C SER A 215 -14.83 49.94 -8.02
N LYS A 216 -14.43 49.37 -9.16
CA LYS A 216 -13.66 50.07 -10.21
C LYS A 216 -14.52 50.49 -11.40
N VAL A 217 -15.71 49.91 -11.55
CA VAL A 217 -16.65 50.19 -12.65
C VAL A 217 -17.70 51.25 -12.27
N LEU A 218 -18.00 51.39 -10.97
CA LEU A 218 -18.69 52.57 -10.41
C LEU A 218 -17.68 53.62 -9.93
#